data_AF-A0A967RAZ5-F1
#
_entry.id   AF-A0A967RAZ5-F1
#
_cell.length_a   1.000
_cell.length_b   1.000
_cell.length_c   1.000
_cell.angle_alpha   90.00
_cell.angle_beta   90.00
_cell.angle_gamma   90.00
#
_symmetry.space_group_name_H-M   'P 1'
#
loop_
_entity.id
_entity.type
_entity.pdbx_description
1 polymer ?
#
loop_
_entity_poly.entity_id
_entity_poly.type
_entity_poly.pdbx_seq_one_letter_code
_entity_poly.pdbx_strand_id
1 'polypeptide(L)'
;MKVQKVAEELGVRYVVEGSVQRSEKRIRILVQLIDAITGRHLWSERYDRDLQDVFEMQDEIAMQIMTALQVKLTVGEYASGIARGTSNLKALESFWRAEEHFSRIAEEDNKAARRWAEKAVDLDPNFAGAWALLGFTHLWDTRFGWCESPARSFKQAGECAKKAIA
;
A
#
# COMPACT_ATOMS: atom_id res chain seq x y z
N MET A 1 15.54 20.49 -14.14
CA MET A 1 15.45 19.42 -15.16
C MET A 1 13.99 19.32 -15.56
N LYS A 2 13.63 19.22 -16.86
CA LYS A 2 12.22 19.12 -17.24
C LYS A 2 11.73 17.71 -16.91
N VAL A 3 10.69 17.60 -16.08
CA VAL A 3 10.08 16.34 -15.65
C VAL A 3 9.73 15.40 -16.82
N GLN A 4 9.30 15.98 -17.95
CA GLN A 4 9.02 15.23 -19.19
C GLN A 4 10.22 14.46 -19.71
N LYS A 5 11.43 15.04 -19.64
CA LYS A 5 12.65 14.39 -20.13
C LYS A 5 13.04 13.19 -19.25
N VAL A 6 12.83 13.30 -17.94
CA VAL A 6 13.07 12.20 -16.99
C VAL A 6 12.11 11.05 -17.24
N ALA A 7 10.85 11.38 -17.49
CA ALA A 7 9.81 10.41 -17.81
C ALA A 7 10.08 9.66 -19.13
N GLU A 8 10.53 10.37 -20.16
CA GLU A 8 10.95 9.77 -21.44
C GLU A 8 12.16 8.85 -21.27
N GLU A 9 13.19 9.29 -20.54
CA GLU A 9 14.40 8.50 -20.30
C GLU A 9 14.14 7.24 -19.46
N LEU A 10 13.21 7.30 -18.50
CA LEU A 10 12.90 6.19 -17.59
C LEU A 10 11.66 5.37 -18.00
N GLY A 11 10.94 5.77 -19.04
CA GLY A 11 9.71 5.09 -19.48
C GLY A 11 8.57 5.15 -18.46
N VAL A 12 8.50 6.20 -17.64
CA VAL A 12 7.50 6.34 -16.57
C VAL A 12 6.45 7.41 -16.92
N ARG A 13 5.19 7.17 -16.56
CA ARG A 13 4.10 8.14 -16.80
C ARG A 13 4.00 9.22 -15.72
N TYR A 14 4.27 8.83 -14.47
CA TYR A 14 4.14 9.71 -13.31
C TYR A 14 5.49 9.88 -12.64
N VAL A 15 5.80 11.10 -12.22
CA VAL A 15 7.04 11.44 -11.53
C VAL A 15 6.69 12.05 -10.18
N VAL A 16 7.31 11.51 -9.12
CA VAL A 16 7.33 12.14 -7.81
C VAL A 16 8.63 12.93 -7.70
N GLU A 17 8.52 14.23 -7.45
CA GLU A 17 9.68 15.06 -7.12
C GLU A 17 9.42 15.87 -5.85
N GLY A 18 10.48 16.38 -5.25
CA GLY A 18 10.35 17.11 -4.01
C GLY A 18 11.62 17.85 -3.62
N SER A 19 11.52 18.61 -2.55
CA SER A 19 12.66 19.31 -1.94
C SER A 19 12.64 19.16 -0.43
N VAL A 20 13.84 19.10 0.15
CA VAL A 20 14.05 19.07 1.60
C VAL A 20 14.83 20.32 1.97
N GLN A 21 14.29 21.12 2.87
CA GLN A 21 14.95 22.28 3.46
C GLN A 21 15.14 22.03 4.95
N ARG A 22 16.33 22.33 5.46
CA ARG A 22 16.69 22.15 6.88
C ARG A 22 17.11 23.48 7.48
N SER A 23 16.56 23.81 8.65
CA SER A 23 16.93 25.00 9.43
C SER A 23 17.03 24.62 10.90
N GLU A 24 18.24 24.64 11.49
CA GLU A 24 18.61 24.28 12.87
C GLU A 24 17.84 23.15 13.58
N LYS A 25 16.55 23.36 13.90
CA LYS A 25 15.67 22.39 14.56
C LYS A 25 14.50 21.92 13.71
N ARG A 26 14.33 22.39 12.48
CA ARG A 26 13.17 22.16 11.61
C ARG A 26 13.58 21.59 10.26
N ILE A 27 12.77 20.68 9.74
CA ILE A 27 12.81 20.24 8.36
C ILE A 27 11.47 20.56 7.69
N ARG A 28 11.58 21.11 6.48
CA ARG A 28 10.47 21.30 5.56
C ARG A 28 10.64 20.40 4.35
N ILE A 29 9.64 19.59 4.06
CA ILE A 29 9.60 18.72 2.88
C ILE A 29 8.44 19.14 2.01
N LEU A 30 8.73 19.36 0.74
CA LEU A 30 7.72 19.54 -0.31
C LEU A 30 7.79 18.31 -1.21
N VAL A 31 6.65 17.67 -1.44
CA VAL A 31 6.54 16.54 -2.38
C VAL A 31 5.42 16.85 -3.36
N GLN A 32 5.61 16.47 -4.62
CA GLN A 32 4.59 16.60 -5.66
C GLN A 32 4.61 15.42 -6.62
N LEU A 33 3.41 15.04 -7.06
CA LEU A 33 3.18 14.04 -8.09
C LEU A 33 2.77 14.74 -9.38
N ILE A 34 3.48 14.44 -10.46
CA ILE A 34 3.29 15.07 -11.77
C ILE A 34 2.97 14.00 -12.80
N ASP A 35 1.90 14.21 -13.59
CA ASP A 35 1.70 13.48 -14.84
C ASP A 35 2.66 14.04 -15.88
N ALA A 36 3.68 13.27 -16.25
CA ALA A 36 4.77 13.75 -17.06
C ALA A 36 4.40 13.90 -18.54
N ILE A 37 3.29 13.31 -18.99
CA ILE A 37 2.76 13.46 -20.35
C ILE A 37 2.10 14.84 -20.48
N THR A 38 1.27 15.21 -19.51
CA THR A 38 0.50 16.46 -19.53
C THR A 38 1.19 17.63 -18.84
N GLY A 39 2.21 17.36 -18.02
CA GLY A 39 2.88 18.34 -17.17
C GLY A 39 2.01 18.81 -15.98
N ARG A 40 0.88 18.16 -15.70
CA ARG A 40 -0.04 18.57 -14.63
C ARG A 40 0.43 18.04 -13.27
N HIS A 41 0.37 18.92 -12.27
CA HIS A 41 0.51 18.54 -10.86
C HIS A 41 -0.77 17.84 -10.41
N LEU A 42 -0.67 16.56 -10.10
CA LEU A 42 -1.79 15.75 -9.62
C LEU A 42 -2.01 15.92 -8.11
N TRP A 43 -0.94 16.17 -7.38
CA TRP A 43 -0.93 16.29 -5.92
C TRP A 43 0.35 17.00 -5.46
N SER A 44 0.25 17.72 -4.34
CA SER A 44 1.41 18.30 -3.66
C SER A 44 1.12 18.37 -2.17
N GLU A 45 2.12 18.06 -1.34
CA GLU A 45 2.05 18.20 0.12
C GLU A 45 3.28 18.90 0.67
N ARG A 46 3.06 19.55 1.83
CA ARG A 46 4.12 20.21 2.59
C ARG A 46 4.14 19.69 4.03
N TYR A 47 5.29 19.18 4.43
CA TYR A 47 5.57 18.75 5.79
C TYR A 47 6.52 19.74 6.45
N ASP A 48 6.25 20.12 7.69
CA ASP A 48 7.09 21.01 8.52
C ASP A 48 7.16 20.40 9.93
N ARG A 49 8.33 19.90 10.32
CA ARG A 49 8.55 19.09 11.54
C ARG A 49 9.89 19.40 12.19
N ASP A 50 10.05 19.02 13.46
CA ASP A 50 11.32 19.18 14.17
C ASP A 50 12.33 18.08 13.79
N LEU A 51 13.62 18.39 13.85
CA LEU A 51 14.75 17.57 13.39
C LEU A 51 14.96 16.30 14.21
N GLN A 52 14.40 16.25 15.42
CA GLN A 52 14.49 15.08 16.30
C GLN A 52 13.64 13.91 15.79
N ASP A 53 12.64 14.19 14.95
CA ASP A 53 11.66 13.20 14.48
C ASP A 53 12.02 12.64 13.09
N VAL A 54 13.23 12.92 12.57
CA VAL A 54 13.58 12.71 11.16
C VAL A 54 13.55 11.25 10.71
N PHE A 55 13.85 10.31 11.60
CA PHE A 55 13.82 8.88 11.26
C PHE A 55 12.39 8.31 11.31
N GLU A 56 11.53 8.76 12.23
CA GLU A 56 10.10 8.44 12.23
C GLU A 56 9.40 9.06 11.01
N MET A 57 9.86 10.24 10.57
CA MET A 57 9.31 10.97 9.43
C MET A 57 9.50 10.26 8.07
N GLN A 58 10.55 9.45 7.89
CA GLN A 58 10.80 8.82 6.58
C GLN A 58 9.70 7.81 6.20
N ASP A 59 9.33 6.94 7.13
CA ASP A 59 8.30 5.92 6.91
C ASP A 59 6.91 6.57 6.80
N GLU A 60 6.63 7.61 7.60
CA GLU A 60 5.38 8.38 7.50
C GLU A 60 5.23 9.08 6.15
N ILE A 61 6.26 9.77 5.67
CA ILE A 61 6.22 10.45 4.37
C ILE A 61 6.08 9.43 3.25
N ALA A 62 6.82 8.31 3.29
CA ALA A 62 6.69 7.26 2.31
C ALA A 62 5.29 6.62 2.31
N MET A 63 4.68 6.44 3.49
CA MET A 63 3.30 5.98 3.64
C MET A 63 2.31 6.96 3.04
N GLN A 64 2.48 8.25 3.29
CA GLN A 64 1.60 9.30 2.74
C GLN A 64 1.76 9.43 1.24
N ILE A 65 2.98 9.32 0.70
CA ILE A 65 3.23 9.27 -0.75
C ILE A 65 2.56 8.04 -1.36
N MET A 66 2.75 6.83 -0.80
CA MET A 66 2.09 5.62 -1.29
C MET A 66 0.57 5.75 -1.24
N THR A 67 0.03 6.28 -0.14
CA THR A 67 -1.41 6.48 0.02
C THR A 67 -1.94 7.47 -0.99
N ALA A 68 -1.28 8.63 -1.16
CA ALA A 68 -1.69 9.63 -2.14
C ALA A 68 -1.62 9.10 -3.56
N LEU A 69 -0.59 8.31 -3.89
CA LEU A 69 -0.48 7.61 -5.17
C LEU A 69 -1.65 6.65 -5.37
N GLN A 70 -1.95 5.76 -4.43
CA GLN A 70 -3.07 4.81 -4.55
C GLN A 70 -4.43 5.52 -4.61
N VAL A 71 -4.66 6.54 -3.77
CA VAL A 71 -5.91 7.32 -3.80
C VAL A 71 -6.11 8.03 -5.14
N LYS A 72 -5.04 8.59 -5.72
CA LYS A 72 -5.12 9.36 -6.98
C LYS A 72 -5.06 8.49 -8.23
N LEU A 73 -4.44 7.31 -8.18
CA LEU A 73 -4.14 6.50 -9.36
C LEU A 73 -5.00 5.25 -9.48
N THR A 74 -5.62 4.75 -8.41
CA THR A 74 -6.29 3.44 -8.43
C THR A 74 -7.68 3.44 -7.80
N VAL A 75 -7.83 3.68 -6.49
CA VAL A 75 -9.01 3.20 -5.73
C VAL A 75 -9.70 4.22 -4.79
N GLY A 76 -9.34 5.50 -4.82
CA GLY A 76 -10.08 6.56 -4.11
C GLY A 76 -10.18 6.37 -2.59
N GLU A 77 -11.37 6.53 -2.01
CA GLU A 77 -11.61 6.46 -0.54
C GLU A 77 -11.24 5.11 0.08
N TYR A 78 -11.38 4.02 -0.67
CA TYR A 78 -11.00 2.68 -0.20
C TYR A 78 -9.50 2.62 0.12
N ALA A 79 -8.63 3.16 -0.74
CA ALA A 79 -7.20 3.21 -0.47
C ALA A 79 -6.84 4.07 0.74
N SER A 80 -7.58 5.15 0.97
CA SER A 80 -7.39 5.95 2.17
C SER A 80 -7.79 5.19 3.44
N GLY A 81 -8.89 4.42 3.39
CA GLY A 81 -9.34 3.57 4.50
C GLY A 81 -8.33 2.47 4.85
N ILE A 82 -7.84 1.74 3.84
CA ILE A 82 -6.82 0.71 4.02
C ILE A 82 -5.53 1.29 4.58
N ALA A 83 -5.03 2.40 4.03
CA ALA A 83 -3.80 3.02 4.48
C ALA A 83 -3.86 3.50 5.95
N ARG A 84 -5.03 3.91 6.43
CA ARG A 84 -5.23 4.25 7.85
C ARG A 84 -5.25 3.04 8.78
N GLY A 85 -5.34 1.83 8.23
CA GLY A 85 -5.39 0.58 9.00
C GLY A 85 -4.04 0.08 9.51
N THR A 86 -2.93 0.71 9.11
CA THR A 86 -1.59 0.38 9.59
C THR A 86 -0.66 1.59 9.53
N SER A 87 0.27 1.72 10.48
CA SER A 87 1.40 2.65 10.42
C SER A 87 2.70 1.97 9.97
N ASN A 88 2.66 0.67 9.64
CA ASN A 88 3.81 -0.08 9.13
C ASN A 88 3.82 -0.05 7.59
N LEU A 89 4.77 0.70 7.01
CA LEU A 89 4.89 0.86 5.56
C LEU A 89 5.06 -0.46 4.82
N LYS A 90 5.84 -1.38 5.37
CA LYS A 90 6.08 -2.70 4.76
C LYS A 90 4.85 -3.58 4.82
N ALA A 91 4.02 -3.43 5.86
CA ALA A 91 2.73 -4.12 5.95
C ALA A 91 1.76 -3.56 4.90
N LEU A 92 1.68 -2.23 4.76
CA LEU A 92 0.86 -1.58 3.74
C LEU A 92 1.28 -1.96 2.31
N GLU A 93 2.59 -1.94 2.02
CA GLU A 93 3.12 -2.38 0.73
C GLU A 93 2.77 -3.86 0.46
N SER A 94 2.93 -4.73 1.47
CA SER A 94 2.59 -6.14 1.35
C SER A 94 1.09 -6.34 1.10
N PHE A 95 0.22 -5.56 1.74
CA PHE A 95 -1.22 -5.57 1.47
C PHE A 95 -1.53 -5.19 0.01
N TRP A 96 -0.96 -4.11 -0.51
CA TRP A 96 -1.24 -3.69 -1.90
C TRP A 96 -0.76 -4.72 -2.92
N ARG A 97 0.39 -5.36 -2.69
CA ARG A 97 0.86 -6.48 -3.52
C ARG A 97 -0.09 -7.68 -3.42
N ALA A 98 -0.60 -7.98 -2.23
CA ALA A 98 -1.57 -9.05 -2.04
C ALA A 98 -2.86 -8.78 -2.81
N GLU A 99 -3.38 -7.55 -2.73
CA GLU A 99 -4.61 -7.14 -3.42
C GLU A 99 -4.45 -7.21 -4.94
N GLU A 100 -3.32 -6.74 -5.48
CA GLU A 100 -3.02 -6.80 -6.91
C GLU A 100 -3.13 -8.24 -7.44
N HIS A 101 -2.47 -9.19 -6.77
CA HIS A 101 -2.58 -10.61 -7.12
C HIS A 101 -4.00 -11.12 -6.93
N PHE A 102 -4.64 -10.80 -5.80
CA PHE A 102 -5.99 -11.25 -5.50
C PHE A 102 -6.97 -10.82 -6.60
N SER A 103 -6.88 -9.61 -7.14
CA SER A 103 -7.78 -9.13 -8.20
C SER A 103 -7.78 -9.96 -9.50
N ARG A 104 -6.75 -10.80 -9.74
CA ARG A 104 -6.56 -11.53 -11.01
C ARG A 104 -7.34 -12.84 -11.09
N ILE A 105 -7.93 -13.32 -9.99
CA ILE A 105 -8.79 -14.51 -9.92
C ILE A 105 -8.18 -15.74 -10.61
N ALA A 106 -6.94 -16.07 -10.27
CA ALA A 106 -6.26 -17.29 -10.72
C ALA A 106 -5.66 -18.04 -9.52
N GLU A 107 -5.52 -19.37 -9.61
CA GLU A 107 -5.03 -20.19 -8.49
C GLU A 107 -3.64 -19.76 -8.01
N GLU A 108 -2.70 -19.59 -8.94
CA GLU A 108 -1.34 -19.18 -8.61
C GLU A 108 -1.26 -17.74 -8.08
N ASP A 109 -2.09 -16.84 -8.59
CA ASP A 109 -2.22 -15.49 -8.05
C ASP A 109 -2.87 -15.50 -6.66
N ASN A 110 -3.84 -16.37 -6.38
CA ASN A 110 -4.43 -16.49 -5.05
C ASN A 110 -3.41 -17.02 -4.02
N LYS A 111 -2.55 -17.96 -4.42
CA LYS A 111 -1.40 -18.41 -3.60
C LYS A 111 -0.40 -17.28 -3.36
N ALA A 112 -0.11 -16.45 -4.38
CA ALA A 112 0.76 -15.29 -4.24
C ALA A 112 0.15 -14.22 -3.31
N ALA A 113 -1.14 -13.93 -3.48
CA ALA A 113 -1.91 -13.02 -2.63
C ALA A 113 -1.85 -13.48 -1.17
N ARG A 114 -2.05 -14.77 -0.91
CA ARG A 114 -1.93 -15.34 0.44
C ARG A 114 -0.58 -15.08 1.07
N ARG A 115 0.51 -15.36 0.37
CA ARG A 115 1.88 -15.14 0.90
C ARG A 115 2.13 -13.67 1.25
N TRP A 116 1.64 -12.75 0.42
CA TRP A 116 1.76 -11.32 0.69
C TRP A 116 0.88 -10.86 1.85
N ALA A 117 -0.34 -11.39 1.97
CA ALA A 117 -1.25 -11.09 3.08
C ALA A 117 -0.71 -11.66 4.42
N GLU A 118 -0.16 -12.87 4.41
CA GLU A 118 0.57 -13.47 5.55
C GLU A 118 1.73 -12.57 6.00
N LYS A 119 2.56 -12.12 5.05
CA LYS A 119 3.63 -11.16 5.36
C LYS A 119 3.11 -9.85 5.95
N ALA A 120 1.98 -9.33 5.45
CA ALA A 120 1.39 -8.11 5.97
C ALA A 120 0.94 -8.27 7.43
N VAL A 121 0.28 -9.38 7.78
CA VAL A 121 -0.15 -9.65 9.17
C VAL A 121 1.00 -10.03 10.11
N ASP A 122 2.08 -10.61 9.58
CA ASP A 122 3.30 -10.85 10.36
C ASP A 122 4.02 -9.54 10.70
N LEU A 123 3.99 -8.56 9.79
CA LEU A 123 4.58 -7.23 9.98
C LEU A 123 3.71 -6.33 10.87
N ASP A 124 2.38 -6.43 10.75
CA ASP A 124 1.43 -5.73 11.59
C ASP A 124 0.22 -6.62 11.92
N PRO A 125 0.24 -7.31 13.07
CA PRO A 125 -0.85 -8.17 13.50
C PRO A 125 -2.17 -7.45 13.77
N ASN A 126 -2.17 -6.11 13.90
CA ASN A 126 -3.37 -5.31 14.14
C ASN A 126 -3.98 -4.78 12.83
N PHE A 127 -3.37 -5.05 11.68
CA PHE A 127 -3.86 -4.57 10.39
C PHE A 127 -5.08 -5.38 9.92
N ALA A 128 -6.26 -4.95 10.34
CA ALA A 128 -7.55 -5.60 10.05
C ALA A 128 -7.77 -5.89 8.55
N GLY A 129 -7.37 -4.96 7.67
CA GLY A 129 -7.47 -5.13 6.22
C GLY A 129 -6.68 -6.34 5.71
N ALA A 130 -5.47 -6.56 6.22
CA ALA A 130 -4.63 -7.69 5.85
C ALA A 130 -5.22 -9.03 6.31
N TRP A 131 -5.78 -9.10 7.52
CA TRP A 131 -6.51 -10.28 8.00
C TRP A 131 -7.74 -10.58 7.14
N ALA A 132 -8.51 -9.56 6.76
CA ALA A 132 -9.66 -9.73 5.90
C ALA A 132 -9.26 -10.30 4.53
N LEU A 133 -8.23 -9.71 3.90
CA LEU A 133 -7.70 -10.17 2.61
C LEU A 133 -7.19 -11.61 2.69
N LEU A 134 -6.42 -11.96 3.73
CA LEU A 134 -5.96 -13.33 3.97
C LEU A 134 -7.14 -14.31 4.05
N GLY A 135 -8.19 -13.96 4.82
CA GLY A 135 -9.41 -14.75 4.91
C GLY A 135 -10.11 -14.93 3.57
N PHE A 136 -10.16 -13.89 2.73
CA PHE A 136 -10.73 -13.97 1.39
C PHE A 136 -9.95 -14.94 0.48
N THR A 137 -8.62 -15.01 0.58
CA THR A 137 -7.85 -16.00 -0.20
C THR A 137 -8.30 -17.43 0.11
N HIS A 138 -8.60 -17.74 1.39
CA HIS A 138 -9.09 -19.06 1.79
C HIS A 138 -10.53 -19.32 1.36
N LEU A 139 -11.37 -18.29 1.33
CA LEU A 139 -12.72 -18.39 0.76
C LEU A 139 -12.67 -18.67 -0.74
N TRP A 140 -11.74 -18.05 -1.46
CA TRP A 140 -11.56 -18.28 -2.89
C TRP A 140 -11.09 -19.69 -3.21
N ASP A 141 -10.15 -20.23 -2.43
CA ASP A 141 -9.76 -21.64 -2.52
C ASP A 141 -10.98 -22.57 -2.42
N THR A 142 -11.92 -22.24 -1.53
CA THR A 142 -13.17 -23.00 -1.35
C THR A 142 -14.12 -22.79 -2.52
N ARG A 143 -14.31 -21.54 -2.96
CA ARG A 143 -15.24 -21.15 -4.02
C ARG A 143 -14.87 -21.72 -5.38
N PHE A 144 -13.57 -21.73 -5.71
CA PHE A 144 -13.07 -22.14 -7.02
C PHE A 144 -12.50 -23.57 -7.03
N GLY A 145 -12.47 -24.25 -5.88
CA GLY A 145 -11.98 -25.62 -5.79
C GLY A 145 -10.45 -25.75 -5.89
N TRP A 146 -9.71 -24.71 -5.50
CA TRP A 146 -8.23 -24.70 -5.50
C TRP A 146 -7.60 -25.29 -4.23
N CYS A 147 -8.41 -25.91 -3.36
CA CYS A 147 -7.93 -26.57 -2.16
C CYS A 147 -8.38 -28.02 -2.09
N GLU A 148 -7.55 -28.86 -1.49
CA GLU A 148 -7.85 -30.27 -1.25
C GLU A 148 -8.95 -30.46 -0.19
N SER A 149 -9.05 -29.52 0.76
CA SER A 149 -10.02 -29.57 1.86
C SER A 149 -10.78 -28.25 2.01
N PRO A 150 -11.97 -28.14 1.40
CA PRO A 150 -12.86 -26.98 1.56
C PRO A 150 -13.16 -26.64 3.03
N ALA A 151 -13.36 -27.67 3.88
CA ALA A 151 -13.63 -27.48 5.30
C ALA A 151 -12.46 -26.80 6.03
N ARG A 152 -11.21 -27.17 5.71
CA ARG A 152 -10.01 -26.56 6.29
C ARG A 152 -9.87 -25.10 5.85
N SER A 153 -10.01 -24.84 4.55
CA SER A 153 -9.94 -23.47 4.01
C SER A 153 -11.03 -22.58 4.61
N PHE A 154 -12.26 -23.08 4.72
CA PHE A 154 -13.35 -22.33 5.34
C PHE A 154 -13.08 -22.03 6.82
N LYS A 155 -12.50 -22.97 7.57
CA LYS A 155 -12.08 -22.74 8.96
C LYS A 155 -11.02 -21.63 9.05
N GLN A 156 -9.99 -21.67 8.21
CA GLN A 156 -8.94 -20.65 8.17
C GLN A 156 -9.49 -19.26 7.82
N ALA A 157 -10.43 -19.19 6.87
CA ALA A 157 -11.13 -17.95 6.57
C ALA A 157 -11.86 -17.38 7.80
N GLY A 158 -12.55 -18.23 8.57
CA GLY A 158 -13.23 -17.82 9.79
C GLY A 158 -12.28 -17.36 10.91
N GLU A 159 -11.10 -17.97 11.04
CA GLU A 159 -10.07 -17.53 12.00
C GLU A 159 -9.51 -16.15 11.62
N CYS A 160 -9.25 -15.92 10.32
CA CYS A 160 -8.79 -14.62 9.84
C CYS A 160 -9.86 -13.54 10.03
N ALA A 161 -11.13 -13.84 9.73
CA ALA A 161 -12.23 -12.90 9.92
C ALA A 161 -12.38 -12.46 11.39
N LYS A 162 -12.18 -13.38 12.35
CA LYS A 162 -12.19 -13.02 13.78
C LYS A 162 -11.07 -12.05 14.14
N LYS A 163 -9.88 -12.23 13.58
CA LYS A 163 -8.74 -11.32 13.80
C LYS A 163 -8.93 -9.96 13.12
N ALA A 164 -9.69 -9.90 12.04
CA ALA A 164 -9.98 -8.64 11.35
C ALA A 164 -10.98 -7.74 12.13
N ILE A 165 -11.74 -8.30 13.07
CA ILE A 165 -12.79 -7.59 13.83
C ILE A 165 -12.36 -7.32 15.29
N ALA A 166 -11.34 -8.02 15.78
CA ALA A 166 -10.80 -7.88 17.14
C ALA A 166 -9.92 -6.64 17.27
#